data_AF-A0A2A4FRW2-F1
#
_entry.id   AF-A0A2A4FRW2-F1
#
_cell.length_a   1.000
_cell.length_b   1.000
_cell.length_c   1.000
_cell.angle_alpha   90.00
_cell.angle_beta   90.00
_cell.angle_gamma   90.00
#
_symmetry.space_group_name_H-M   'P 1'
#
loop_
_entity.id
_entity.type
_entity.pdbx_description
1 polymer ?
#
loop_
_entity_poly.entity_id
_entity_poly.type
_entity_poly.pdbx_seq_one_letter_code
_entity_poly.pdbx_strand_id
1 'polypeptide(L)'
;MAGNERIAVIGGTGKLGAAIARRLAKAGRAVVIGSRSAESAQAKATELGFGLTGMSNADAAQAGDVIIVTVPFDSQDTTLAGIKPYVAGKLVVDTTVPLVPPRVMRVQLPAEGSAAVRTRNALGDGVRIVSAFHSVAGHKLITDKDIECDVLVFGDDKADRQIVVELADAMGLRGIHGGALVNSAAAEALTSILIFINKTYQVDGAGIRITGELIQPDA
;
A
#
# COMPACT_ATOMS: atom_id res chain seq x y z
N MET A 1 -20.06 4.44 -3.74
CA MET A 1 -19.99 5.92 -3.60
C MET A 1 -18.52 6.29 -3.45
N ALA A 2 -17.81 6.58 -4.54
CA ALA A 2 -16.34 6.76 -4.50
C ALA A 2 -15.92 7.97 -5.35
N GLY A 3 -16.54 9.13 -5.15
CA GLY A 3 -16.26 10.33 -5.95
C GLY A 3 -15.40 11.39 -5.24
N ASN A 4 -15.29 11.35 -3.90
CA ASN A 4 -14.81 12.49 -3.13
C ASN A 4 -13.94 12.15 -1.92
N GLU A 5 -13.53 10.89 -1.76
CA GLU A 5 -12.64 10.48 -0.66
C GLU A 5 -11.22 11.01 -0.92
N ARG A 6 -10.61 11.59 0.11
CA ARG A 6 -9.22 12.01 0.09
C ARG A 6 -8.33 10.85 0.53
N ILE A 7 -7.30 10.56 -0.26
CA ILE A 7 -6.37 9.47 0.01
C ILE A 7 -5.06 10.05 0.55
N ALA A 8 -4.65 9.62 1.73
CA ALA A 8 -3.36 10.00 2.31
C ALA A 8 -2.33 8.88 2.12
N VAL A 9 -1.20 9.18 1.50
CA VAL A 9 -0.10 8.22 1.31
C VAL A 9 1.02 8.53 2.30
N ILE A 10 1.04 7.82 3.42
CA ILE A 10 1.94 8.02 4.56
C ILE A 10 3.30 7.39 4.28
N GLY A 11 4.38 8.15 4.48
CA GLY A 11 5.70 7.77 3.97
C GLY A 11 5.76 7.81 2.44
N GLY A 12 4.91 8.63 1.81
CA GLY A 12 4.66 8.64 0.38
C GLY A 12 5.80 9.21 -0.48
N THR A 13 6.90 9.64 0.14
CA THR A 13 8.10 10.12 -0.59
C THR A 13 9.00 8.97 -1.08
N GLY A 14 8.78 7.74 -0.59
CA GLY A 14 9.48 6.53 -1.04
C GLY A 14 9.02 6.02 -2.41
N LYS A 15 9.73 5.03 -2.98
CA LYS A 15 9.48 4.52 -4.35
C LYS A 15 8.04 4.05 -4.59
N LEU A 16 7.49 3.22 -3.69
CA LEU A 16 6.14 2.68 -3.83
C LEU A 16 5.09 3.77 -3.56
N GLY A 17 5.23 4.51 -2.46
CA GLY A 17 4.30 5.58 -2.09
C GLY A 17 4.17 6.68 -3.15
N ALA A 18 5.29 7.14 -3.71
CA ALA A 18 5.31 8.14 -4.77
C ALA A 18 4.59 7.63 -6.04
N ALA A 19 4.78 6.34 -6.37
CA ALA A 19 4.15 5.72 -7.52
C ALA A 19 2.64 5.54 -7.33
N ILE A 20 2.19 5.08 -6.16
CA ILE A 20 0.77 5.00 -5.80
C ILE A 20 0.13 6.38 -5.85
N ALA A 21 0.75 7.38 -5.22
CA ALA A 21 0.24 8.74 -5.18
C ALA A 21 0.09 9.32 -6.60
N ARG A 22 1.12 9.18 -7.45
CA ARG A 22 1.09 9.64 -8.84
C ARG A 22 -0.02 8.97 -9.64
N ARG A 23 -0.15 7.63 -9.58
CA ARG A 23 -1.14 6.89 -10.36
C ARG A 23 -2.56 7.23 -9.94
N LEU A 24 -2.84 7.31 -8.64
CA LEU A 24 -4.16 7.69 -8.13
C LEU A 24 -4.53 9.13 -8.49
N ALA A 25 -3.61 10.09 -8.33
CA ALA A 25 -3.84 11.47 -8.71
C ALA A 25 -4.07 11.62 -10.22
N LYS A 26 -3.29 10.91 -11.05
CA LYS A 26 -3.49 10.86 -12.50
C LYS A 26 -4.86 10.26 -12.88
N ALA A 27 -5.37 9.33 -12.09
CA ALA A 27 -6.72 8.77 -12.23
C ALA A 27 -7.84 9.69 -11.68
N GLY A 28 -7.51 10.93 -11.29
CA GLY A 28 -8.47 11.93 -10.81
C GLY A 28 -8.83 11.82 -9.33
N ARG A 29 -8.10 11.04 -8.54
CA ARG A 29 -8.33 10.95 -7.08
C ARG A 29 -7.68 12.13 -6.35
N ALA A 30 -8.31 12.59 -5.27
CA ALA A 30 -7.72 13.59 -4.38
C ALA A 30 -6.68 12.92 -3.48
N VAL A 31 -5.40 13.23 -3.66
CA VAL A 31 -4.30 12.56 -2.95
C VAL A 31 -3.39 13.56 -2.22
N VAL A 32 -3.05 13.25 -0.98
CA VAL A 32 -2.05 13.96 -0.18
C VAL A 32 -0.88 13.03 0.18
N ILE A 33 0.34 13.50 -0.06
CA ILE A 33 1.57 12.80 0.33
C ILE A 33 1.90 13.18 1.77
N GLY A 34 2.05 12.19 2.63
CA GLY A 34 2.59 12.35 3.99
C GLY A 34 4.09 12.04 4.02
N SER A 35 4.85 12.86 4.76
CA SER A 35 6.25 12.58 5.10
C SER A 35 6.55 13.02 6.54
N ARG A 36 7.72 12.63 7.06
CA ARG A 36 8.24 13.18 8.34
C ARG A 36 8.49 14.69 8.25
N SER A 37 8.81 15.19 7.06
CA SER A 37 8.94 16.62 6.75
C SER A 37 7.89 17.03 5.73
N ALA A 38 7.02 17.99 6.08
CA ALA A 38 6.01 18.52 5.18
C ALA A 38 6.63 19.13 3.92
N GLU A 39 7.79 19.79 4.04
CA GLU A 39 8.54 20.34 2.91
C GLU A 39 8.94 19.25 1.91
N SER A 40 9.49 18.13 2.40
CA SER A 40 9.87 17.00 1.52
C SER A 40 8.66 16.37 0.81
N ALA A 41 7.51 16.31 1.48
CA ALA A 41 6.28 15.84 0.87
C ALA A 41 5.79 16.80 -0.21
N GLN A 42 5.82 18.11 0.07
CA GLN A 42 5.39 19.13 -0.87
C GLN A 42 6.29 19.18 -2.11
N ALA A 43 7.61 19.08 -1.92
CA ALA A 43 8.55 18.99 -3.03
C ALA A 43 8.27 17.76 -3.91
N LYS A 44 8.03 16.59 -3.30
CA LYS A 44 7.67 15.38 -4.04
C LYS A 44 6.32 15.50 -4.75
N ALA A 45 5.33 16.11 -4.11
CA ALA A 45 4.01 16.35 -4.71
C ALA A 45 4.12 17.25 -5.96
N THR A 46 4.88 18.34 -5.87
CA THR A 46 5.16 19.24 -7.00
C THR A 46 5.89 18.52 -8.13
N GLU A 47 6.89 17.69 -7.82
CA GLU A 47 7.63 16.88 -8.80
C GLU A 47 6.71 15.92 -9.57
N LEU A 48 5.77 15.28 -8.88
CA LEU A 48 4.88 14.28 -9.47
C LEU A 48 3.70 14.89 -10.23
N GLY A 49 3.24 16.10 -9.85
CA GLY A 49 2.16 16.82 -10.51
C GLY A 49 0.76 16.29 -10.19
N PHE A 50 -0.18 16.42 -11.14
CA PHE A 50 -1.57 15.93 -11.05
C PHE A 50 -2.38 16.45 -9.84
N GLY A 51 -2.05 17.65 -9.33
CA GLY A 51 -2.77 18.24 -8.20
C GLY A 51 -2.45 17.61 -6.84
N LEU A 52 -1.38 16.82 -6.75
CA LEU A 52 -0.88 16.31 -5.48
C LEU A 52 -0.50 17.45 -4.53
N THR A 53 -0.80 17.26 -3.25
CA THR A 53 -0.33 18.13 -2.15
C THR A 53 0.56 17.35 -1.19
N GLY A 54 1.44 18.03 -0.45
CA GLY A 54 2.29 17.41 0.56
C GLY A 54 2.05 17.96 1.97
N MET A 55 2.09 17.08 2.97
CA MET A 55 1.89 17.40 4.39
C MET A 55 2.81 16.57 5.29
N SER A 56 2.83 16.87 6.59
CA SER A 56 3.38 15.95 7.58
C SER A 56 2.55 14.65 7.61
N ASN A 57 3.13 13.52 8.06
CA ASN A 57 2.40 12.27 8.19
C ASN A 57 1.14 12.40 9.06
N ALA A 58 1.22 13.17 10.15
CA ALA A 58 0.09 13.38 11.06
C ALA A 58 -1.03 14.18 10.37
N ASP A 59 -0.71 15.31 9.75
CA ASP A 59 -1.70 16.16 9.08
C ASP A 59 -2.32 15.46 7.86
N ALA A 60 -1.51 14.71 7.09
CA ALA A 60 -2.00 13.89 6.00
C ALA A 60 -2.97 12.81 6.50
N ALA A 61 -2.63 12.12 7.59
CA ALA A 61 -3.51 11.11 8.21
C ALA A 61 -4.81 11.72 8.74
N GLN A 62 -4.76 12.94 9.28
CA GLN A 62 -5.95 13.68 9.71
C GLN A 62 -6.83 14.06 8.52
N ALA A 63 -6.24 14.51 7.41
CA ALA A 63 -6.98 14.99 6.24
C ALA A 63 -7.54 13.89 5.33
N GLY A 64 -6.92 12.70 5.31
CA GLY A 64 -7.37 11.58 4.45
C GLY A 64 -8.51 10.76 5.05
N ASP A 65 -9.37 10.21 4.21
CA ASP A 65 -10.41 9.24 4.55
C ASP A 65 -9.90 7.80 4.40
N VAL A 66 -9.04 7.57 3.40
CA VAL A 66 -8.29 6.33 3.17
C VAL A 66 -6.81 6.60 3.35
N ILE A 67 -6.15 5.81 4.19
CA ILE A 67 -4.75 6.00 4.58
C ILE A 67 -3.93 4.83 4.05
N ILE A 68 -3.00 5.09 3.13
CA ILE A 68 -2.10 4.07 2.58
C ILE A 68 -0.73 4.24 3.26
N VAL A 69 -0.29 3.23 4.00
CA VAL A 69 0.98 3.25 4.73
C VAL A 69 2.07 2.57 3.89
N THR A 70 3.05 3.35 3.42
CA THR A 70 4.11 2.87 2.50
C THR A 70 5.51 3.01 3.10
N VAL A 71 5.68 2.65 4.37
CA VAL A 71 6.97 2.76 5.08
C VAL A 71 7.71 1.43 5.15
N PRO A 72 9.05 1.45 5.29
CA PRO A 72 9.81 0.24 5.56
C PRO A 72 9.40 -0.39 6.90
N PHE A 73 9.59 -1.69 7.03
CA PHE A 73 9.16 -2.46 8.21
C PHE A 73 9.80 -1.98 9.52
N ASP A 74 11.06 -1.52 9.49
CA ASP A 74 11.75 -0.96 10.66
C ASP A 74 11.10 0.33 11.20
N SER A 75 10.33 1.02 10.36
CA SER A 75 9.72 2.31 10.62
C SER A 75 8.21 2.20 10.85
N GLN A 76 7.65 0.98 10.75
CA GLN A 76 6.21 0.72 10.81
C GLN A 76 5.64 1.21 12.15
N ASP A 77 6.12 0.69 13.27
CA ASP A 77 5.59 1.04 14.61
C ASP A 77 5.63 2.54 14.89
N THR A 78 6.76 3.19 14.63
CA THR A 78 6.92 4.64 14.85
C THR A 78 5.95 5.44 13.98
N THR A 79 5.75 5.02 12.74
CA THR A 79 4.81 5.67 11.82
C THR A 79 3.37 5.48 12.27
N LEU A 80 3.00 4.25 12.63
CA LEU A 80 1.67 3.91 13.13
C LEU A 80 1.34 4.67 14.41
N ALA A 81 2.28 4.75 15.35
CA ALA A 81 2.11 5.53 16.58
C ALA A 81 1.86 7.01 16.30
N GLY A 82 2.57 7.58 15.32
CA GLY A 82 2.41 8.99 14.93
C GLY A 82 1.07 9.31 14.26
N ILE A 83 0.46 8.35 13.55
CA ILE A 83 -0.83 8.56 12.88
C ILE A 83 -2.04 8.05 13.68
N LYS A 84 -1.82 7.16 14.67
CA LYS A 84 -2.88 6.51 15.47
C LYS A 84 -3.96 7.47 15.98
N PRO A 85 -3.66 8.69 16.49
CA PRO A 85 -4.69 9.61 16.98
C PRO A 85 -5.69 10.09 15.90
N TYR A 86 -5.37 9.93 14.61
CA TYR A 86 -6.09 10.56 13.50
C TYR A 86 -6.84 9.57 12.60
N VAL A 87 -6.72 8.26 12.87
CA VAL A 87 -7.19 7.20 11.94
C VAL A 87 -8.34 6.35 12.48
N ALA A 88 -8.89 6.69 13.65
CA ALA A 88 -10.10 6.03 14.16
C ALA A 88 -11.27 6.15 13.16
N GLY A 89 -11.95 5.04 12.90
CA GLY A 89 -13.04 4.91 11.93
C GLY A 89 -12.61 4.90 10.45
N LYS A 90 -11.33 5.16 10.15
CA LYS A 90 -10.82 5.25 8.78
C LYS A 90 -10.34 3.90 8.27
N LEU A 91 -10.23 3.80 6.94
CA LEU A 91 -9.61 2.67 6.28
C LEU A 91 -8.10 2.89 6.18
N VAL A 92 -7.33 2.00 6.79
CA VAL A 92 -5.87 1.96 6.68
C VAL A 92 -5.46 0.76 5.81
N VAL A 93 -4.74 1.05 4.72
CA VAL A 93 -4.16 0.08 3.80
C VAL A 93 -2.67 -0.05 4.09
N ASP A 94 -2.28 -1.19 4.65
CA ASP A 94 -0.89 -1.51 4.94
C ASP A 94 -0.22 -2.16 3.72
N THR A 95 0.91 -1.60 3.29
CA THR A 95 1.73 -2.15 2.19
C THR A 95 3.08 -2.68 2.66
N THR A 96 3.27 -2.78 3.97
CA THR A 96 4.56 -3.09 4.58
C THR A 96 4.88 -4.57 4.43
N VAL A 97 6.12 -4.84 4.06
CA VAL A 97 6.66 -6.19 3.96
C VAL A 97 7.82 -6.32 4.95
N PRO A 98 7.89 -7.40 5.75
CA PRO A 98 8.92 -7.61 6.76
C PRO A 98 10.27 -8.03 6.15
N LEU A 99 10.86 -7.13 5.37
CA LEU A 99 12.20 -7.29 4.82
C LEU A 99 13.23 -6.90 5.87
N VAL A 100 14.06 -7.86 6.31
CA VAL A 100 15.10 -7.65 7.32
C VAL A 100 16.49 -7.74 6.69
N PRO A 101 17.16 -6.61 6.41
CA PRO A 101 18.54 -6.59 5.92
C PRO A 101 19.53 -7.26 6.90
N PRO A 102 20.61 -7.88 6.40
CA PRO A 102 20.95 -8.07 4.98
C PRO A 102 20.21 -9.25 4.31
N ARG A 103 19.34 -9.98 5.02
CA ARG A 103 18.73 -11.24 4.58
C ARG A 103 17.34 -11.06 3.95
N VAL A 104 17.16 -10.06 3.08
CA VAL A 104 15.84 -9.71 2.49
C VAL A 104 15.25 -10.79 1.56
N MET A 105 16.07 -11.73 1.06
CA MET A 105 15.63 -12.88 0.26
C MET A 105 15.16 -14.07 1.12
N ARG A 106 15.04 -13.90 2.45
CA ARG A 106 14.51 -14.92 3.36
C ARG A 106 13.27 -14.36 4.04
N VAL A 107 12.18 -15.14 3.99
CA VAL A 107 10.92 -14.82 4.67
C VAL A 107 11.19 -14.73 6.18
N GLN A 108 10.83 -13.60 6.78
CA GLN A 108 11.01 -13.31 8.20
C GLN A 108 9.77 -12.58 8.72
N LEU A 109 8.64 -13.31 8.81
CA LEU A 109 7.38 -12.77 9.32
C LEU A 109 7.50 -12.40 10.82
N PRO A 110 6.78 -11.38 11.29
CA PRO A 110 6.75 -11.02 12.70
C PRO A 110 6.00 -12.06 13.55
N ALA A 111 6.08 -11.94 14.87
CA ALA A 111 5.44 -12.87 15.82
C ALA A 111 3.91 -12.88 15.68
N GLU A 112 3.33 -11.75 15.26
CA GLU A 112 1.92 -11.56 14.93
C GLU A 112 1.48 -12.32 13.67
N GLY A 113 2.42 -12.92 12.93
CA GLY A 113 2.20 -13.68 11.71
C GLY A 113 2.28 -12.84 10.43
N SER A 114 2.03 -11.53 10.50
CA SER A 114 2.15 -10.60 9.36
C SER A 114 2.29 -9.14 9.83
N ALA A 115 2.87 -8.29 8.99
CA ALA A 115 2.97 -6.85 9.20
C ALA A 115 1.57 -6.21 9.24
N ALA A 116 0.62 -6.72 8.44
CA ALA A 116 -0.76 -6.28 8.46
C ALA A 116 -1.47 -6.54 9.81
N VAL A 117 -1.29 -7.73 10.40
CA VAL A 117 -1.85 -8.04 11.73
C VAL A 117 -1.18 -7.20 12.82
N ARG A 118 0.13 -6.94 12.70
CA ARG A 118 0.83 -6.00 13.60
C ARG A 118 0.22 -4.59 13.51
N THR A 119 -0.12 -4.12 12.32
CA THR A 119 -0.81 -2.83 12.13
C THR A 119 -2.17 -2.78 12.80
N ARG A 120 -2.98 -3.84 12.66
CA ARG A 120 -4.25 -3.96 13.39
C ARG A 120 -4.05 -3.86 14.91
N ASN A 121 -3.10 -4.60 15.45
CA ASN A 121 -2.81 -4.60 16.89
C ASN A 121 -2.32 -3.22 17.38
N ALA A 122 -1.50 -2.54 16.58
CA ALA A 122 -0.95 -1.23 16.92
C ALA A 122 -2.01 -0.12 16.90
N LEU A 123 -2.90 -0.12 15.90
CA LEU A 123 -3.93 0.91 15.72
C LEU A 123 -5.19 0.65 16.56
N GLY A 124 -5.52 -0.61 16.83
CA GLY A 124 -6.67 -1.04 17.62
C GLY A 124 -7.95 -1.25 16.80
N ASP A 125 -8.96 -1.84 17.44
CA ASP A 125 -10.17 -2.36 16.78
C ASP A 125 -11.09 -1.28 16.17
N GLY A 126 -10.86 -0.01 16.51
CA GLY A 126 -11.60 1.12 15.93
C GLY A 126 -11.16 1.51 14.52
N VAL A 127 -10.21 0.79 13.90
CA VAL A 127 -9.65 1.11 12.59
C VAL A 127 -9.90 -0.04 11.63
N ARG A 128 -10.37 0.28 10.42
CA ARG A 128 -10.59 -0.69 9.34
C ARG A 128 -9.25 -0.99 8.67
N ILE A 129 -8.83 -2.26 8.63
CA ILE A 129 -7.50 -2.65 8.14
C ILE A 129 -7.62 -3.51 6.88
N VAL A 130 -6.93 -3.09 5.83
CA VAL A 130 -6.69 -3.86 4.61
C VAL A 130 -5.19 -3.90 4.35
N SER A 131 -4.72 -4.94 3.66
CA SER A 131 -3.33 -5.08 3.26
C SER A 131 -3.22 -5.41 1.78
N ALA A 132 -2.32 -4.72 1.07
CA ALA A 132 -2.20 -4.80 -0.39
C ALA A 132 -0.85 -4.26 -0.91
N PHE A 133 -0.62 -4.43 -2.22
CA PHE A 133 0.51 -3.85 -2.98
C PHE A 133 1.91 -4.42 -2.70
N HIS A 134 2.03 -5.54 -1.97
CA HIS A 134 3.31 -6.19 -1.61
C HIS A 134 4.20 -6.61 -2.79
N SER A 135 3.58 -6.99 -3.91
CA SER A 135 4.22 -7.52 -5.12
C SER A 135 4.48 -6.45 -6.19
N VAL A 136 4.14 -5.18 -5.93
CA VAL A 136 4.22 -4.12 -6.93
C VAL A 136 5.57 -3.42 -6.86
N ALA A 137 6.32 -3.47 -7.97
CA ALA A 137 7.58 -2.75 -8.09
C ALA A 137 7.35 -1.25 -8.32
N GLY A 138 7.63 -0.41 -7.32
CA GLY A 138 7.39 1.04 -7.39
C GLY A 138 8.05 1.74 -8.58
N HIS A 139 9.24 1.30 -9.01
CA HIS A 139 9.93 1.88 -10.17
C HIS A 139 9.25 1.56 -11.52
N LYS A 140 8.42 0.51 -11.59
CA LYS A 140 7.55 0.25 -12.75
C LYS A 140 6.28 1.07 -12.64
N LEU A 141 5.67 1.09 -11.45
CA LEU A 141 4.41 1.80 -11.17
C LEU A 141 4.48 3.30 -11.40
N ILE A 142 5.63 3.92 -11.13
CA ILE A 142 5.82 5.36 -11.33
C ILE A 142 5.68 5.78 -12.82
N THR A 143 5.92 4.86 -13.76
CA THR A 143 5.82 5.12 -15.20
C THR A 143 4.36 5.13 -15.67
N ASP A 144 4.13 5.38 -16.96
CA ASP A 144 2.81 5.28 -17.59
C ASP A 144 2.55 3.94 -18.31
N LYS A 145 3.47 2.98 -18.17
CA LYS A 145 3.35 1.66 -18.80
C LYS A 145 2.34 0.79 -18.07
N ASP A 146 1.72 -0.13 -18.79
CA ASP A 146 0.89 -1.17 -18.19
C ASP A 146 1.75 -2.11 -17.35
N ILE A 147 1.18 -2.55 -16.22
CA ILE A 147 1.87 -3.43 -15.29
C ILE A 147 1.07 -4.71 -15.15
N GLU A 148 1.67 -5.78 -15.63
CA GLU A 148 1.11 -7.12 -15.53
C GLU A 148 1.37 -7.72 -14.14
N CYS A 149 0.78 -7.11 -13.11
CA CYS A 149 0.87 -7.58 -11.74
C CYS A 149 -0.50 -7.51 -11.07
N ASP A 150 -0.90 -8.63 -10.48
CA ASP A 150 -2.09 -8.70 -9.66
C ASP A 150 -1.76 -8.27 -8.23
N VAL A 151 -2.64 -7.43 -7.69
CA VAL A 151 -2.58 -6.96 -6.32
C VAL A 151 -3.51 -7.83 -5.49
N LEU A 152 -2.93 -8.69 -4.66
CA LEU A 152 -3.70 -9.44 -3.66
C LEU A 152 -4.10 -8.51 -2.51
N VAL A 153 -5.40 -8.47 -2.20
CA VAL A 153 -6.01 -7.57 -1.22
C VAL A 153 -6.63 -8.36 -0.06
N PHE A 154 -6.11 -8.19 1.15
CA PHE A 154 -6.50 -8.94 2.34
C PHE A 154 -7.16 -8.03 3.37
N GLY A 155 -8.21 -8.50 4.02
CA GLY A 155 -8.99 -7.74 5.00
C GLY A 155 -10.16 -8.58 5.49
N ASP A 156 -10.66 -8.31 6.69
CA ASP A 156 -11.72 -9.13 7.29
C ASP A 156 -13.13 -8.74 6.79
N ASP A 157 -13.30 -7.49 6.32
CA ASP A 157 -14.53 -7.02 5.65
C ASP A 157 -14.36 -6.99 4.11
N LYS A 158 -15.35 -7.52 3.39
CA LYS A 158 -15.35 -7.53 1.92
C LYS A 158 -15.46 -6.11 1.33
N ALA A 159 -16.29 -5.24 1.91
CA ALA A 159 -16.50 -3.88 1.43
C ALA A 159 -15.20 -3.05 1.53
N ASP A 160 -14.42 -3.26 2.59
CA ASP A 160 -13.12 -2.61 2.78
C ASP A 160 -12.13 -3.06 1.71
N ARG A 161 -12.06 -4.37 1.45
CA ARG A 161 -11.23 -4.89 0.36
C ARG A 161 -11.66 -4.34 -0.99
N GLN A 162 -12.97 -4.21 -1.23
CA GLN A 162 -13.52 -3.74 -2.51
C GLN A 162 -13.05 -2.32 -2.82
N ILE A 163 -13.02 -1.42 -1.82
CA ILE A 163 -12.45 -0.07 -1.98
C ILE A 163 -11.00 -0.16 -2.48
N VAL A 164 -10.18 -1.03 -1.90
CA VAL A 164 -8.77 -1.16 -2.29
C VAL A 164 -8.58 -1.85 -3.64
N VAL A 165 -9.47 -2.78 -4.02
CA VAL A 165 -9.53 -3.33 -5.39
C VAL A 165 -9.78 -2.23 -6.39
N GLU A 166 -10.78 -1.37 -6.15
CA GLU A 166 -11.09 -0.23 -7.03
C GLU A 166 -9.94 0.79 -7.12
N LEU A 167 -9.19 0.99 -6.04
CA LEU A 167 -7.98 1.82 -6.05
C LEU A 167 -6.87 1.18 -6.89
N ALA A 168 -6.66 -0.14 -6.81
CA ALA A 168 -5.70 -0.85 -7.64
C ALA A 168 -6.08 -0.74 -9.13
N ASP A 169 -7.36 -0.97 -9.45
CA ASP A 169 -7.89 -0.90 -10.82
C ASP A 169 -7.78 0.52 -11.40
N ALA A 170 -8.06 1.55 -10.59
CA ALA A 170 -7.88 2.95 -11.00
C ALA A 170 -6.42 3.30 -11.35
N MET A 171 -5.44 2.58 -10.78
CA MET A 171 -4.03 2.73 -11.13
C MET A 171 -3.61 1.95 -12.39
N GLY A 172 -4.51 1.18 -12.99
CA GLY A 172 -4.24 0.27 -14.10
C GLY A 172 -3.60 -1.05 -13.67
N LEU A 173 -3.76 -1.45 -12.40
CA LEU A 173 -3.43 -2.78 -11.91
C LEU A 173 -4.69 -3.66 -11.92
N ARG A 174 -4.57 -4.93 -11.50
CA ARG A 174 -5.73 -5.78 -11.22
C ARG A 174 -5.81 -6.09 -9.74
N GLY A 175 -6.78 -5.52 -9.04
CA GLY A 175 -7.08 -5.88 -7.66
C GLY A 175 -7.75 -7.24 -7.56
N ILE A 176 -7.32 -8.09 -6.63
CA ILE A 176 -7.91 -9.41 -6.40
C ILE A 176 -8.10 -9.62 -4.90
N HIS A 177 -9.32 -9.99 -4.48
CA HIS A 177 -9.58 -10.36 -3.10
C HIS A 177 -8.76 -11.60 -2.69
N GLY A 178 -7.89 -11.43 -1.70
CA GLY A 178 -7.07 -12.48 -1.10
C GLY A 178 -7.68 -13.10 0.17
N GLY A 179 -8.85 -12.63 0.61
CA GLY A 179 -9.53 -13.15 1.79
C GLY A 179 -9.16 -12.42 3.08
N ALA A 180 -9.21 -13.14 4.20
CA ALA A 180 -9.04 -12.60 5.56
C ALA A 180 -7.66 -11.92 5.75
N LEU A 181 -7.59 -10.94 6.67
CA LEU A 181 -6.37 -10.15 6.89
C LEU A 181 -5.15 -11.02 7.25
N VAL A 182 -5.37 -12.07 8.02
CA VAL A 182 -4.31 -13.02 8.45
C VAL A 182 -3.62 -13.71 7.27
N ASN A 183 -4.27 -13.84 6.11
CA ASN A 183 -3.68 -14.42 4.92
C ASN A 183 -2.66 -13.48 4.25
N SER A 184 -2.59 -12.20 4.66
CA SER A 184 -1.56 -11.25 4.19
C SER A 184 -0.15 -11.81 4.33
N ALA A 185 0.09 -12.65 5.34
CA ALA A 185 1.34 -13.37 5.56
C ALA A 185 1.91 -14.01 4.28
N ALA A 186 1.04 -14.58 3.42
CA ALA A 186 1.46 -15.20 2.17
C ALA A 186 1.98 -14.18 1.15
N ALA A 187 1.30 -13.05 0.98
CA ALA A 187 1.70 -12.01 0.04
C ALA A 187 2.92 -11.22 0.51
N GLU A 188 3.04 -10.98 1.81
CA GLU A 188 4.22 -10.39 2.43
C GLU A 188 5.45 -11.31 2.27
N ALA A 189 5.30 -12.61 2.55
CA ALA A 189 6.37 -13.59 2.37
C ALA A 189 6.82 -13.70 0.91
N LEU A 190 5.88 -13.61 -0.04
CA LEU A 190 6.14 -13.69 -1.47
C LEU A 190 7.13 -12.62 -1.94
N THR A 191 7.17 -11.43 -1.34
CA THR A 191 8.12 -10.38 -1.73
C THR A 191 9.58 -10.83 -1.59
N SER A 192 9.94 -11.58 -0.55
CA SER A 192 11.30 -12.15 -0.43
C SER A 192 11.63 -13.12 -1.55
N ILE A 193 10.64 -13.91 -2.00
CA ILE A 193 10.77 -14.84 -3.14
C ILE A 193 10.95 -14.04 -4.43
N LEU A 194 10.15 -13.00 -4.66
CA LEU A 194 10.27 -12.14 -5.83
C LEU A 194 11.63 -11.44 -5.89
N ILE A 195 12.18 -10.99 -4.75
CA ILE A 195 13.54 -10.42 -4.68
C ILE A 195 14.58 -11.47 -5.07
N PHE A 196 14.45 -12.71 -4.60
CA PHE A 196 15.33 -13.80 -5.00
C PHE A 196 15.25 -14.08 -6.51
N ILE A 197 14.03 -14.12 -7.08
CA ILE A 197 13.79 -14.30 -8.51
C ILE A 197 14.42 -13.17 -9.32
N ASN A 198 14.20 -11.91 -8.92
CA ASN A 198 14.80 -10.74 -9.58
C ASN A 198 16.32 -10.86 -9.65
N LYS A 199 16.96 -11.27 -8.55
CA LYS A 199 18.41 -11.44 -8.50
C LYS A 199 18.89 -12.62 -9.35
N THR A 200 18.24 -13.77 -9.22
CA THR A 200 18.67 -15.03 -9.85
C THR A 200 18.48 -15.01 -11.36
N TYR A 201 17.35 -14.47 -11.82
CA TYR A 201 16.96 -14.46 -13.23
C TYR A 201 17.10 -13.09 -13.88
N GLN A 202 17.69 -12.10 -13.18
CA GLN A 202 17.91 -10.74 -13.68
C GLN A 202 16.63 -10.06 -14.17
N VAL A 203 15.51 -10.33 -13.49
CA VAL A 203 14.21 -9.73 -13.81
C VAL A 203 14.09 -8.37 -13.14
N ASP A 204 13.70 -7.36 -13.93
CA ASP A 204 13.43 -6.01 -13.42
C ASP A 204 12.00 -5.94 -12.85
N GLY A 205 11.91 -6.12 -11.53
CA GLY A 205 10.65 -6.03 -10.79
C GLY A 205 9.63 -7.09 -11.18
N ALA A 206 9.94 -8.36 -10.91
CA ALA A 206 8.99 -9.46 -11.02
C ALA A 206 7.74 -9.19 -10.18
N GLY A 207 6.59 -9.56 -10.74
CA GLY A 207 5.29 -9.55 -10.09
C GLY A 207 4.62 -10.91 -10.21
N ILE A 208 3.33 -10.97 -9.91
CA ILE A 208 2.53 -12.20 -10.03
C ILE A 208 1.27 -11.96 -10.85
N ARG A 209 0.74 -13.04 -11.42
CA ARG A 209 -0.56 -13.10 -12.10
C ARG A 209 -1.30 -14.34 -11.62
N ILE A 210 -2.56 -14.18 -11.24
CA ILE A 210 -3.55 -15.23 -11.08
C ILE A 210 -4.10 -15.56 -12.47
N THR A 211 -4.07 -16.85 -12.81
CA THR A 211 -4.48 -17.39 -14.10
C THR A 211 -5.89 -17.96 -14.03
N GLY A 212 -6.52 -18.10 -15.21
CA GLY A 212 -7.93 -18.49 -15.34
C GLY A 212 -8.86 -17.31 -15.60
N GLU A 213 -10.12 -17.61 -15.93
CA GLU A 213 -11.17 -16.62 -16.07
C GLU A 213 -11.64 -16.19 -14.67
N LEU A 214 -11.48 -14.90 -14.35
CA LEU A 214 -11.91 -14.36 -13.06
C LEU A 214 -13.36 -13.90 -13.16
N ILE A 215 -14.24 -14.60 -12.46
CA ILE A 215 -15.62 -14.17 -12.25
C ILE A 215 -15.61 -13.16 -11.10
N GLN A 216 -16.08 -11.94 -11.38
CA GLN A 216 -16.15 -10.90 -10.36
C GLN A 216 -17.17 -11.30 -9.29
N PRO A 217 -16.84 -11.15 -7.99
CA PRO A 217 -17.80 -11.42 -6.93
C PRO A 217 -18.94 -10.39 -7.00
N ASP A 218 -20.15 -10.80 -6.62
CA ASP A 218 -21.30 -9.89 -6.53
C ASP A 218 -20.96 -8.68 -5.65
N ALA A 219 -21.48 -7.48 -5.96
CA ALA A 219 -21.24 -6.28 -5.17
C ALA A 219 -21.77 -6.41 -3.72
#